data_AF-A0A9Q0F744-F1
#
_entry.id   AF-A0A9Q0F744-F1
#
_cell.length_a   1.000
_cell.length_b   1.000
_cell.length_c   1.000
_cell.angle_alpha   90.00
_cell.angle_beta   90.00
_cell.angle_gamma   90.00
#
_symmetry.space_group_name_H-M   'P 1'
#
loop_
_entity.id
_entity.type
_entity.pdbx_description
1 polymer ?
#
loop_
_entity_poly.entity_id
_entity_poly.type
_entity_poly.pdbx_seq_one_letter_code
_entity_poly.pdbx_strand_id
1 'polypeptide(L)'
;IRAFKFALVEFVKDLLKPTWKEGQVSKDAYKSIVKKVVDKVTNTMQSTSIPQTQEKIDQYLSFSKPKLTKLVQVTSDALLLVPFHF
;
A
#
# COMPACT_ATOMS: atom_id res chain seq x y z
N ILE A 1 8.78 3.52 13.54
CA ILE A 1 7.75 2.76 12.79
C ILE A 1 6.47 3.56 12.54
N ARG A 2 5.93 4.31 13.52
CA ARG A 2 4.68 5.10 13.33
C ARG A 2 4.74 6.03 12.12
N ALA A 3 5.80 6.83 11.99
CA ALA A 3 6.02 7.72 10.83
C ALA A 3 6.06 6.94 9.50
N PHE A 4 6.82 5.85 9.43
CA PHE A 4 6.87 5.00 8.24
C PHE A 4 5.51 4.43 7.86
N LYS A 5 4.76 3.87 8.83
CA LYS A 5 3.41 3.36 8.59
C LYS A 5 2.48 4.46 8.08
N PHE A 6 2.56 5.67 8.66
CA PHE A 6 1.76 6.80 8.23
C PHE A 6 2.07 7.20 6.78
N ALA A 7 3.34 7.40 6.45
CA ALA A 7 3.78 7.75 5.10
C ALA A 7 3.41 6.67 4.06
N LEU A 8 3.51 5.39 4.43
CA LEU A 8 3.05 4.29 3.57
C LEU A 8 1.55 4.32 3.36
N VAL A 9 0.77 4.58 4.40
CA VAL A 9 -0.70 4.71 4.27
C VAL A 9 -1.04 5.83 3.31
N GLU A 10 -0.44 7.01 3.45
CA GLU A 10 -0.68 8.13 2.53
C GLU A 10 -0.27 7.82 1.10
N PHE A 11 0.89 7.20 0.91
CA PHE A 11 1.38 6.79 -0.40
C PHE A 11 0.44 5.78 -1.07
N VAL A 12 0.01 4.73 -0.35
CA VAL A 12 -0.94 3.73 -0.89
C VAL A 12 -2.30 4.36 -1.17
N LYS A 13 -2.76 5.27 -0.30
CA LYS A 13 -4.00 6.01 -0.52
C LYS A 13 -3.97 6.81 -1.83
N ASP A 14 -2.85 7.46 -2.12
CA ASP A 14 -2.66 8.25 -3.34
C ASP A 14 -2.66 7.36 -4.59
N LEU A 15 -1.97 6.22 -4.54
CA LEU A 15 -2.02 5.22 -5.62
C LEU A 15 -3.40 4.62 -5.85
N LEU A 16 -4.21 4.50 -4.80
CA LEU A 16 -5.58 3.99 -4.89
C LEU A 16 -6.61 5.04 -5.29
N LYS A 17 -6.30 6.35 -5.22
CA LYS A 17 -7.22 7.41 -5.68
C LYS A 17 -7.77 7.19 -7.09
N PRO A 18 -6.96 6.88 -8.14
CA PRO A 18 -7.48 6.66 -9.48
C PRO A 18 -8.44 5.46 -9.54
N THR A 19 -8.04 4.32 -8.98
CA THR A 19 -8.83 3.08 -8.96
C THR A 19 -10.12 3.23 -8.15
N TRP A 20 -10.09 4.02 -7.07
CA TRP A 20 -11.26 4.43 -6.30
C TRP A 20 -12.21 5.33 -7.12
N LYS A 21 -11.64 6.34 -7.80
CA LYS A 21 -12.40 7.31 -8.59
C LYS A 21 -13.07 6.66 -9.81
N GLU A 22 -12.44 5.66 -10.42
CA GLU A 22 -13.03 4.83 -11.47
C GLU A 22 -14.10 3.86 -10.94
N GLY A 23 -14.32 3.79 -9.63
CA GLY A 23 -15.32 2.91 -9.02
C GLY A 23 -14.92 1.43 -9.00
N GLN A 24 -13.66 1.11 -9.34
CA GLN A 24 -13.17 -0.26 -9.30
C GLN A 24 -13.00 -0.76 -7.86
N VAL A 25 -12.65 0.11 -6.92
CA VAL A 25 -12.40 -0.28 -5.51
C VAL A 25 -13.53 0.22 -4.61
N SER A 26 -14.16 -0.69 -3.87
CA SER A 26 -15.17 -0.38 -2.83
C SER A 26 -14.56 0.05 -1.50
N LYS A 27 -15.32 0.74 -0.63
CA LYS A 27 -14.80 1.39 0.61
C LYS A 27 -14.04 0.43 1.50
N ASP A 28 -14.56 -0.78 1.64
CA ASP A 28 -13.94 -1.86 2.40
C ASP A 28 -12.70 -2.41 1.72
N ALA A 29 -12.74 -2.61 0.40
CA ALA A 29 -11.57 -3.01 -0.38
C ALA A 29 -10.45 -1.96 -0.26
N TYR A 30 -10.77 -0.67 -0.31
CA TYR A 30 -9.79 0.41 -0.14
C TYR A 30 -9.06 0.31 1.21
N LYS A 31 -9.80 0.20 2.31
CA LYS A 31 -9.21 0.01 3.65
C LYS A 31 -8.41 -1.28 3.73
N SER A 32 -8.92 -2.35 3.14
CA SER A 32 -8.27 -3.66 3.11
C SER A 32 -6.93 -3.61 2.35
N ILE A 33 -6.89 -3.01 1.16
CA ILE A 33 -5.67 -2.86 0.37
C ILE A 33 -4.64 -2.01 1.12
N VAL A 34 -5.04 -0.86 1.66
CA VAL A 34 -4.14 0.00 2.45
C VAL A 34 -3.52 -0.82 3.59
N LYS A 35 -4.34 -1.51 4.39
CA LYS A 35 -3.85 -2.34 5.49
C LYS A 35 -2.94 -3.46 5.00
N LYS A 36 -3.35 -4.19 3.96
CA LYS A 36 -2.65 -5.36 3.43
C LYS A 36 -1.31 -5.00 2.80
N VAL A 37 -1.23 -3.89 2.09
CA VAL A 37 0.02 -3.38 1.50
C VAL A 37 0.96 -2.88 2.59
N VAL A 38 0.47 -2.09 3.54
CA VAL A 38 1.28 -1.61 4.68
C VAL A 38 1.84 -2.80 5.44
N ASP A 39 0.98 -3.77 5.79
CA ASP A 39 1.36 -4.95 6.52
C ASP A 39 2.40 -5.78 5.75
N LYS A 40 2.16 -6.05 4.47
CA LYS A 40 3.09 -6.78 3.59
C LYS A 40 4.45 -6.10 3.48
N VAL A 41 4.48 -4.78 3.34
CA VAL A 41 5.74 -4.02 3.27
C VAL A 41 6.47 -4.08 4.61
N THR A 42 5.77 -3.85 5.72
CA THR A 42 6.37 -3.97 7.07
C THR A 42 6.77 -5.40 7.44
N ASN A 43 6.12 -6.42 6.89
CA ASN A 43 6.49 -7.83 7.06
C ASN A 43 7.68 -8.21 6.19
N THR A 44 7.80 -7.62 5.00
CA THR A 44 8.93 -7.87 4.11
C THR A 44 10.20 -7.20 4.63
N MET A 45 10.06 -6.07 5.32
CA MET A 45 11.18 -5.41 6.00
C MET A 45 11.41 -6.06 7.37
N GLN A 46 12.57 -6.68 7.55
CA GLN A 46 13.02 -7.06 8.90
C GLN A 46 13.03 -5.81 9.78
N SER A 47 12.66 -5.94 11.06
CA SER A 47 12.46 -4.83 12.00
C SER A 47 13.62 -3.82 12.04
N THR A 48 14.83 -4.29 11.75
CA THR A 48 16.08 -3.54 11.66
C THR A 48 16.20 -2.64 10.42
N SER A 49 15.52 -2.97 9.33
CA SER A 49 15.56 -2.24 8.05
C SER A 49 14.45 -1.20 7.90
N ILE A 50 13.55 -1.08 8.89
CA ILE A 50 12.44 -0.13 8.82
C ILE A 50 12.99 1.29 9.01
N PRO A 51 12.82 2.19 8.01
CA PRO A 51 13.30 3.55 8.14
C PRO A 51 12.56 4.28 9.28
N GLN A 52 13.33 4.92 10.16
CA GLN A 52 12.80 5.62 11.34
C GLN A 52 12.76 7.14 11.16
N THR A 53 13.65 7.69 10.33
CA THR A 53 13.73 9.13 10.03
C THR A 53 12.97 9.46 8.75
N GLN A 54 12.43 10.68 8.66
CA GLN A 54 11.66 11.14 7.50
C GLN A 54 12.44 11.01 6.20
N GLU A 55 13.70 11.44 6.17
CA GLU A 55 14.55 11.36 4.99
C GLU A 55 14.74 9.93 4.47
N LYS A 56 14.94 8.95 5.36
CA LYS A 56 15.03 7.53 4.97
C LYS A 56 13.68 6.98 4.50
N ILE A 57 12.57 7.45 5.08
CA ILE A 57 11.22 7.07 4.65
C ILE A 57 10.99 7.57 3.23
N ASP A 58 11.25 8.86 2.96
CA ASP A 58 11.08 9.46 1.64
C ASP A 58 12.00 8.84 0.59
N GLN A 59 13.26 8.57 0.95
CA GLN A 59 14.20 7.85 0.08
C GLN A 59 13.70 6.44 -0.24
N TYR A 60 13.23 5.71 0.78
CA TYR A 60 12.68 4.37 0.60
C TYR A 60 11.41 4.39 -0.26
N LEU A 61 10.47 5.32 0.01
CA LEU A 61 9.22 5.45 -0.73
C LEU A 61 9.48 5.83 -2.18
N SER A 62 10.44 6.72 -2.45
CA SER A 62 10.82 7.10 -3.81
C SER A 62 11.46 5.94 -4.56
N PHE A 63 12.40 5.24 -3.93
CA PHE A 63 13.09 4.09 -4.51
C PHE A 63 12.14 2.90 -4.72
N SER A 64 11.29 2.64 -3.73
CA SER A 64 10.30 1.57 -3.75
C SER A 64 9.01 1.97 -4.43
N LYS A 65 8.86 3.22 -4.91
CA LYS A 65 7.66 3.74 -5.59
C LYS A 65 7.12 2.74 -6.63
N PRO A 66 7.89 2.32 -7.66
CA PRO A 66 7.40 1.37 -8.65
C PRO A 66 7.03 0.01 -8.05
N LYS A 67 7.78 -0.47 -7.06
CA LYS A 67 7.53 -1.76 -6.41
C LYS A 67 6.25 -1.74 -5.57
N LEU A 68 6.02 -0.66 -4.85
CA LEU A 68 4.82 -0.40 -4.06
C LEU A 68 3.61 -0.21 -4.98
N THR A 69 3.72 0.55 -6.07
CA THR A 69 2.67 0.68 -7.08
C THR A 69 2.27 -0.67 -7.65
N LYS A 70 3.24 -1.49 -8.05
CA LYS A 70 2.99 -2.85 -8.53
C LYS A 70 2.28 -3.70 -7.47
N LEU A 71 2.71 -3.60 -6.20
CA LEU A 71 2.11 -4.36 -5.09
C LEU A 71 0.66 -3.93 -4.81
N VAL A 72 0.37 -2.62 -4.83
CA VAL A 72 -0.98 -2.07 -4.69
C VAL A 72 -1.85 -2.57 -5.83
N GLN A 73 -1.37 -2.46 -7.07
CA GLN A 73 -2.10 -2.85 -8.27
C GLN A 73 -2.43 -4.35 -8.27
N VAL A 74 -1.46 -5.23 -7.96
CA VAL A 74 -1.73 -6.68 -7.83
C VAL A 74 -2.70 -6.99 -6.70
N THR A 75 -2.66 -6.23 -5.60
CA THR A 75 -3.58 -6.45 -4.47
C THR A 75 -5.00 -5.99 -4.81
N SER A 76 -5.16 -4.86 -5.52
CA SER A 76 -6.47 -4.44 -6.02
C SER A 76 -6.99 -5.43 -7.05
N ASP A 77 -6.17 -5.83 -8.02
CA ASP A 77 -6.58 -6.78 -9.07
C ASP A 77 -6.99 -8.13 -8.48
N ALA A 78 -6.22 -8.66 -7.51
CA ALA A 78 -6.56 -9.90 -6.82
C ALA A 78 -7.86 -9.81 -5.99
N LEU A 79 -8.26 -8.62 -5.55
CA LEU A 79 -9.56 -8.41 -4.88
C LEU A 79 -10.71 -8.26 -5.87
N LEU A 80 -10.43 -7.92 -7.13
CA LEU A 80 -11.42 -7.81 -8.21
C LEU A 80 -11.58 -9.12 -8.99
N LEU A 81 -10.51 -9.91 -9.09
CA LEU A 81 -10.47 -11.22 -9.75
C LEU A 81 -11.02 -12.36 -8.88
N VAL A 82 -11.51 -12.10 -7.67
CA VAL A 82 -12.32 -13.07 -6.92
C VAL A 82 -13.80 -12.85 -7.23
N PRO A 83 -14.42 -13.62 -8.14
CA PRO A 83 -15.86 -13.53 -8.40
C PRO A 83 -16.70 -14.18 -7.29
N PHE A 84 -16.23 -14.16 -6.04
CA PHE A 84 -16.87 -14.83 -4.92
C PHE A 84 -16.96 -13.89 -3.72
N HIS A 85 -17.96 -13.00 -3.77
CA HIS A 85 -18.76 -12.76 -2.58
C HIS A 85 -20.08 -13.50 -2.82
N PHE A 86 -20.38 -14.40 -1.88
CA PHE A 86 -21.52 -15.31 -1.81
C PHE A 86 -22.86 -14.68 -2.21
#